data_AF-A0A5Q8CDM7-F1
#
_entry.id   AF-A0A5Q8CDM7-F1
#
_cell.length_a   1.000
_cell.length_b   1.000
_cell.length_c   1.000
_cell.angle_alpha   90.00
_cell.angle_beta   90.00
_cell.angle_gamma   90.00
#
_symmetry.space_group_name_H-M   'P 1'
#
loop_
_entity.id
_entity.type
_entity.pdbx_description
1 polymer ?
#
loop_
_entity_poly.entity_id
_entity_poly.type
_entity_poly.pdbx_seq_one_letter_code
_entity_poly.pdbx_strand_id
1 'polypeptide(L)'
;LLPTIRSRCQMVRLTPLAPDELMAVLEGIEPPPPVDPAARAALAERAGGSARNAILLTQYGGLEIAGALDALVAAQKPDIAAAHRLAEAVAGRDQAIQFDIFNRRALDLLSAAASEAALAGDLARAKTLSDAWHEAVNTISDAETYNLDKKQHALTMIDRLNSVMRM
;
A
#
# COMPACT_ATOMS: atom_id res chain seq x y z
N LEU A 1 -21.54 9.38 1.22
CA LEU A 1 -22.56 9.43 2.29
C LEU A 1 -23.72 10.32 1.85
N LEU A 2 -24.96 9.83 1.90
CA LEU A 2 -26.12 10.61 1.43
C LEU A 2 -26.36 11.86 2.29
N PRO A 3 -26.81 13.00 1.70
CA PRO A 3 -27.10 14.22 2.45
C PRO A 3 -28.10 14.02 3.60
N THR A 4 -29.10 13.15 3.40
CA THR A 4 -30.14 12.84 4.39
C THR A 4 -29.58 12.15 5.64
N ILE A 5 -28.57 11.29 5.49
CA ILE A 5 -27.87 10.64 6.62
C ILE A 5 -27.02 11.68 7.35
N ARG A 6 -26.28 12.52 6.62
CA ARG A 6 -25.41 13.55 7.21
C ARG A 6 -26.16 14.51 8.12
N SER A 7 -27.41 14.85 7.80
CA SER A 7 -28.23 15.78 8.60
C SER A 7 -28.73 15.21 9.93
N ARG A 8 -28.76 13.87 10.07
CA ARG A 8 -29.35 13.17 11.23
C ARG A 8 -28.31 12.53 12.15
N CYS A 9 -27.03 12.58 11.77
CA CYS A 9 -25.94 11.98 12.53
C CYS A 9 -24.95 13.04 12.98
N GLN A 10 -24.41 12.88 14.20
CA GLN A 10 -23.26 13.65 14.66
C GLN A 10 -21.99 13.09 14.01
N MET A 11 -21.24 13.95 13.32
CA MET A 11 -19.95 13.57 12.77
C MET A 11 -18.88 13.63 13.86
N VAL A 12 -18.33 12.48 14.23
CA VAL A 12 -17.12 12.39 15.05
C VAL A 12 -15.94 12.13 14.13
N ARG A 13 -15.00 13.07 14.05
CA ARG A 13 -13.79 12.91 13.24
C ARG A 13 -12.73 12.20 14.08
N LEU A 14 -12.29 11.04 13.60
CA LEU A 14 -11.13 10.35 14.15
C LEU A 14 -9.90 10.83 13.39
N THR A 15 -9.10 11.69 14.02
CA THR A 15 -7.85 12.17 13.44
C THR A 15 -6.77 11.09 13.53
N PRO A 16 -5.87 11.00 12.54
CA PRO A 16 -4.70 10.13 12.63
C PRO A 16 -3.86 10.43 13.88
N LEU A 17 -3.29 9.40 14.50
CA LEU A 17 -2.33 9.55 15.58
C LEU A 17 -1.02 10.17 15.07
N ALA A 18 -0.36 10.97 15.90
CA ALA A 18 0.99 11.40 15.64
C ALA A 18 1.97 10.21 15.69
N PRO A 19 3.15 10.29 15.04
CA PRO A 19 4.13 9.21 15.04
C PRO A 19 4.51 8.70 16.44
N ASP A 20 4.71 9.59 17.41
CA ASP A 20 5.09 9.21 18.78
C ASP A 20 3.94 8.51 19.52
N GLU A 21 2.70 8.96 19.33
CA GLU A 21 1.51 8.32 19.89
C GLU A 21 1.31 6.92 19.31
N LEU A 22 1.54 6.77 18.00
CA LEU A 22 1.47 5.49 17.32
C LEU A 22 2.53 4.51 17.86
N MET A 23 3.75 4.99 18.10
CA MET A 23 4.81 4.16 18.68
C MET A 23 4.50 3.75 20.12
N ALA A 24 3.95 4.65 20.93
CA ALA A 24 3.51 4.33 22.29
C ALA A 24 2.42 3.25 22.30
N VAL A 25 1.52 3.24 21.31
CA VAL A 25 0.53 2.16 21.14
C VAL A 25 1.22 0.83 20.81
N LEU A 26 2.22 0.84 19.92
CA LEU A 26 2.92 -0.37 19.49
C LEU A 26 3.81 -0.97 20.59
N GLU A 27 4.34 -0.16 21.51
CA GLU A 27 5.15 -0.66 22.64
C GLU A 27 4.40 -1.65 23.53
N GLY A 28 3.05 -1.58 23.56
CA GLY A 28 2.21 -2.52 24.30
C GLY A 28 1.79 -3.77 23.51
N ILE A 29 2.31 -3.97 22.29
CA ILE A 29 1.87 -5.01 21.36
C ILE A 29 3.07 -5.86 20.92
N GLU A 30 2.85 -7.18 20.83
CA GLU A 30 3.85 -8.10 20.28
C GLU A 30 3.59 -8.39 18.79
N PRO A 31 4.64 -8.41 17.94
CA PRO A 31 6.02 -8.03 18.24
C PRO A 31 6.15 -6.50 18.41
N PRO A 32 7.16 -6.04 19.20
CA PRO A 32 7.37 -4.62 19.44
C PRO A 32 7.72 -3.87 18.14
N PRO A 33 7.56 -2.53 18.13
CA PRO A 33 7.94 -1.73 16.98
C PRO A 33 9.44 -1.87 16.69
N PRO A 34 9.88 -1.63 15.43
CA PRO A 34 11.29 -1.62 15.08
C PRO A 34 12.11 -0.69 16.00
N VAL A 35 13.34 -1.08 16.32
CA VAL A 35 14.26 -0.25 17.10
C VAL A 35 15.00 0.74 16.20
N ASP A 36 15.27 0.35 14.96
CA ASP A 36 15.94 1.20 13.98
C ASP A 36 15.12 2.47 13.68
N PRO A 37 15.72 3.68 13.79
CA PRO A 37 15.00 4.94 13.57
C PRO A 37 14.40 5.08 12.16
N ALA A 38 15.09 4.58 11.13
CA ALA A 38 14.59 4.67 9.75
C ALA A 38 13.38 3.74 9.54
N ALA A 39 13.43 2.53 10.08
CA ALA A 39 12.30 1.59 10.08
C ALA A 39 11.09 2.13 10.87
N ARG A 40 11.32 2.80 12.02
CA ARG A 40 10.24 3.48 12.78
C ARG A 40 9.59 4.59 11.96
N ALA A 41 10.39 5.43 11.33
CA ALA A 41 9.87 6.51 10.49
C ALA A 41 9.05 5.98 9.31
N ALA A 42 9.58 4.97 8.60
CA ALA A 42 8.88 4.32 7.50
C ALA A 42 7.57 3.64 7.96
N LEU A 43 7.56 3.02 9.14
CA LEU A 43 6.36 2.44 9.72
C LEU A 43 5.31 3.50 10.04
N ALA A 44 5.71 4.60 10.68
CA ALA A 44 4.79 5.67 11.04
C ALA A 44 4.18 6.35 9.81
N GLU A 45 5.01 6.63 8.80
CA GLU A 45 4.57 7.19 7.52
C GLU A 45 3.55 6.26 6.84
N ARG A 46 3.90 4.99 6.66
CA ARG A 46 3.04 4.01 5.97
C ARG A 46 1.78 3.66 6.73
N ALA A 47 1.81 3.70 8.06
CA ALA A 47 0.62 3.50 8.88
C ALA A 47 -0.38 4.67 8.75
N GLY A 48 0.09 5.87 8.40
CA GLY A 48 -0.72 7.07 8.26
C GLY A 48 -1.49 7.41 9.54
N GLY A 49 -0.84 7.21 10.71
CA GLY A 49 -1.44 7.42 12.03
C GLY A 49 -2.53 6.42 12.45
N SER A 50 -2.72 5.32 11.71
CA SER A 50 -3.64 4.25 12.09
C SER A 50 -2.94 3.16 12.89
N ALA A 51 -3.35 2.98 14.14
CA ALA A 51 -2.87 1.91 15.01
C ALA A 51 -3.02 0.52 14.37
N ARG A 52 -4.20 0.23 13.80
CA ARG A 52 -4.45 -1.05 13.11
C ARG A 52 -3.44 -1.30 11.99
N ASN A 53 -3.18 -0.29 11.16
CA ASN A 53 -2.26 -0.44 10.04
C ASN A 53 -0.84 -0.67 10.53
N ALA A 54 -0.41 0.07 11.54
CA ALA A 54 0.92 -0.08 12.12
C ALA A 54 1.12 -1.49 12.72
N ILE A 55 0.11 -2.03 13.40
CA ILE A 55 0.13 -3.40 13.94
C ILE A 55 0.26 -4.42 12.81
N LEU A 56 -0.56 -4.29 11.76
CA LEU A 56 -0.49 -5.23 10.62
C LEU A 56 0.86 -5.18 9.90
N LEU A 57 1.39 -3.98 9.68
CA LEU A 57 2.71 -3.80 9.05
C LEU A 57 3.83 -4.40 9.91
N THR A 58 3.73 -4.29 11.24
CA THR A 58 4.73 -4.83 12.17
C THR A 58 4.64 -6.37 12.27
N GLN A 59 3.42 -6.92 12.36
CA GLN A 59 3.21 -8.36 12.56
C GLN A 59 3.45 -9.20 11.31
N TYR A 60 3.19 -8.65 10.12
CA TYR A 60 3.13 -9.44 8.89
C TYR A 60 4.22 -9.07 7.87
N GLY A 61 5.35 -8.55 8.33
CA GLY A 61 6.49 -8.22 7.46
C GLY A 61 6.17 -7.12 6.44
N GLY A 62 5.31 -6.17 6.82
CA GLY A 62 4.79 -5.17 5.90
C GLY A 62 5.85 -4.15 5.47
N LEU A 63 6.86 -3.91 6.30
CA LEU A 63 7.98 -3.03 5.92
C LEU A 63 8.84 -3.65 4.82
N GLU A 64 9.11 -4.95 4.93
CA GLU A 64 9.88 -5.74 3.97
C GLU A 64 9.14 -5.88 2.64
N ILE A 65 7.84 -6.22 2.68
CA ILE A 65 6.99 -6.32 1.49
C ILE A 65 6.97 -5.00 0.73
N ALA A 66 6.69 -3.90 1.43
CA ALA A 66 6.61 -2.60 0.79
C ALA A 66 8.00 -2.09 0.36
N GLY A 67 9.07 -2.38 1.10
CA GLY A 67 10.44 -2.07 0.69
C GLY A 67 10.87 -2.83 -0.57
N ALA A 68 10.49 -4.11 -0.69
CA ALA A 68 10.74 -4.90 -1.90
C ALA A 68 9.98 -4.35 -3.12
N LEU A 69 8.72 -3.91 -2.94
CA LEU A 69 7.95 -3.28 -4.00
C LEU A 69 8.54 -1.93 -4.41
N ASP A 70 8.93 -1.10 -3.44
CA ASP A 70 9.57 0.20 -3.69
C ASP A 70 10.86 0.03 -4.50
N ALA A 71 11.69 -0.96 -4.15
CA ALA A 71 12.91 -1.29 -4.87
C ALA A 71 12.64 -1.73 -6.32
N LEU A 72 11.59 -2.51 -6.56
CA LEU A 72 11.19 -2.93 -7.90
C LEU A 72 10.76 -1.75 -8.77
N VAL A 73 9.99 -0.82 -8.20
CA VAL A 73 9.53 0.38 -8.90
C VAL A 73 10.68 1.35 -9.19
N ALA A 74 11.61 1.51 -8.25
CA ALA A 74 12.78 2.37 -8.41
C ALA A 74 13.85 1.80 -9.37
N ALA A 75 13.83 0.50 -9.67
CA ALA A 75 14.85 -0.14 -10.50
C ALA A 75 14.79 0.34 -11.97
N GLN A 76 15.93 0.80 -12.51
CA GLN A 76 16.03 1.24 -13.91
C GLN A 76 15.61 0.18 -14.93
N LYS A 77 15.86 -1.10 -14.62
CA LYS A 77 15.48 -2.25 -15.45
C LYS A 77 14.56 -3.18 -14.66
N PRO A 78 13.60 -3.87 -15.31
CA PRO A 78 12.73 -4.79 -14.59
C PRO A 78 13.56 -5.94 -14.01
N ASP A 79 13.52 -6.11 -12.69
CA ASP A 79 14.08 -7.29 -12.02
C ASP A 79 13.00 -8.37 -11.92
N ILE A 80 12.92 -9.18 -12.97
CA ILE A 80 11.95 -10.28 -13.07
C ILE A 80 12.12 -11.27 -11.91
N ALA A 81 13.36 -11.57 -11.51
CA ALA A 81 13.60 -12.52 -10.43
C ALA A 81 13.11 -11.97 -9.09
N ALA A 82 13.36 -10.70 -8.79
CA ALA A 82 12.83 -10.06 -7.58
C ALA A 82 11.29 -9.95 -7.60
N ALA A 83 10.68 -9.65 -8.75
CA ALA A 83 9.24 -9.60 -8.89
C ALA A 83 8.58 -10.96 -8.59
N HIS A 84 9.14 -12.05 -9.13
CA HIS A 84 8.66 -13.40 -8.84
C HIS A 84 8.85 -13.80 -7.38
N ARG A 85 9.97 -13.42 -6.73
CA ARG A 85 10.18 -13.67 -5.30
C ARG A 85 9.16 -12.95 -4.44
N LEU A 86 8.88 -11.67 -4.73
CA LEU A 86 7.87 -10.90 -3.99
C LEU A 86 6.47 -11.49 -4.21
N ALA A 87 6.11 -11.81 -5.46
CA ALA A 87 4.83 -12.42 -5.77
C ALA A 87 4.63 -13.77 -5.05
N GLU A 88 5.65 -14.61 -4.97
CA GLU A 88 5.59 -15.88 -4.21
C GLU A 88 5.40 -15.63 -2.72
N ALA A 89 6.11 -14.65 -2.15
CA ALA A 89 6.04 -14.33 -0.73
C ALA A 89 4.64 -13.88 -0.29
N VAL A 90 3.91 -13.15 -1.15
CA VAL A 90 2.59 -12.59 -0.83
C VAL A 90 1.42 -13.46 -1.29
N ALA A 91 1.65 -14.43 -2.20
CA ALA A 91 0.57 -15.23 -2.79
C ALA A 91 0.32 -16.57 -2.09
N GLY A 92 1.05 -16.89 -1.02
CA GLY A 92 0.87 -18.14 -0.27
C GLY A 92 -0.55 -18.31 0.29
N ARG A 93 -0.94 -19.58 0.51
CA ARG A 93 -2.29 -19.96 0.98
C ARG A 93 -2.75 -19.19 2.22
N ASP A 94 -1.85 -19.00 3.19
CA ASP A 94 -2.11 -18.31 4.46
C ASP A 94 -1.53 -16.88 4.49
N GLN A 95 -1.24 -16.30 3.32
CA GLN A 95 -0.60 -14.97 3.17
C GLN A 95 -1.62 -13.87 2.82
N ALA A 96 -2.88 -14.00 3.28
CA ALA A 96 -3.93 -13.06 2.91
C ALA A 96 -3.65 -11.61 3.37
N ILE A 97 -3.03 -11.44 4.54
CA ILE A 97 -2.69 -10.12 5.09
C ILE A 97 -1.50 -9.51 4.32
N GLN A 98 -0.50 -10.31 4.00
CA GLN A 98 0.66 -9.91 3.20
C GLN A 98 0.25 -9.49 1.79
N PHE A 99 -0.71 -10.22 1.19
CA PHE A 99 -1.31 -9.86 -0.08
C PHE A 99 -2.04 -8.52 -0.03
N ASP A 100 -2.84 -8.27 1.02
CA ASP A 100 -3.51 -6.98 1.26
C ASP A 100 -2.48 -5.85 1.44
N ILE A 101 -1.44 -6.06 2.24
CA ILE A 101 -0.35 -5.09 2.44
C ILE A 101 0.33 -4.75 1.11
N PHE A 102 0.63 -5.76 0.28
CA PHE A 102 1.21 -5.58 -1.05
C PHE A 102 0.30 -4.74 -1.96
N ASN A 103 -0.98 -5.11 -2.06
CA ASN A 103 -1.96 -4.41 -2.89
C ASN A 103 -2.14 -2.97 -2.44
N ARG A 104 -2.23 -2.75 -1.13
CA ARG A 104 -2.34 -1.42 -0.56
C ARG A 104 -1.12 -0.57 -0.87
N ARG A 105 0.10 -1.12 -0.72
CA ARG A 105 1.31 -0.38 -1.08
C ARG A 105 1.33 -0.01 -2.56
N ALA A 106 0.92 -0.92 -3.45
CA ALA A 106 0.80 -0.62 -4.88
C ALA A 106 -0.15 0.56 -5.16
N LEU A 107 -1.31 0.58 -4.49
CA LEU A 107 -2.27 1.68 -4.58
C LEU A 107 -1.71 2.99 -4.00
N ASP A 108 -1.01 2.93 -2.87
CA ASP A 108 -0.41 4.10 -2.24
C ASP A 108 0.65 4.74 -3.16
N LEU A 109 1.50 3.92 -3.82
CA LEU A 109 2.50 4.38 -4.78
C LEU A 109 1.85 5.10 -5.98
N LEU A 110 0.80 4.52 -6.56
CA LEU A 110 0.07 5.12 -7.67
C LEU A 110 -0.60 6.44 -7.26
N SER A 111 -1.21 6.48 -6.08
CA SER A 111 -1.90 7.67 -5.57
C SER A 111 -0.93 8.82 -5.25
N ALA A 112 0.22 8.51 -4.64
CA ALA A 112 1.27 9.47 -4.35
C ALA A 112 1.84 10.07 -5.64
N ALA A 113 2.23 9.22 -6.60
CA ALA A 113 2.76 9.68 -7.88
C ALA A 113 1.74 10.50 -8.68
N ALA A 114 0.45 10.11 -8.68
CA ALA A 114 -0.60 10.88 -9.34
C ALA A 114 -0.77 12.27 -8.70
N SER A 115 -0.71 12.34 -7.37
CA SER A 115 -0.83 13.60 -6.62
C SER A 115 0.37 14.51 -6.86
N GLU A 116 1.59 13.97 -6.88
CA GLU A 116 2.81 14.70 -7.20
C GLU A 116 2.77 15.27 -8.63
N ALA A 117 2.39 14.46 -9.62
CA ALA A 117 2.23 14.92 -11.00
C ALA A 117 1.19 16.04 -11.14
N ALA A 118 0.05 15.92 -10.43
CA ALA A 118 -1.00 16.94 -10.44
C ALA A 118 -0.50 18.26 -9.81
N LEU A 119 0.21 18.19 -8.70
CA LEU A 119 0.80 19.36 -8.03
C LEU A 119 1.90 20.02 -8.87
N ALA A 120 2.64 19.23 -9.66
CA ALA A 120 3.63 19.71 -10.62
C ALA A 120 2.99 20.31 -11.90
N GLY A 121 1.67 20.18 -12.08
CA GLY A 121 0.94 20.67 -13.24
C GLY A 121 0.97 19.74 -14.46
N ASP A 122 1.57 18.55 -14.34
CA ASP A 122 1.54 17.53 -15.40
C ASP A 122 0.23 16.72 -15.33
N LEU A 123 -0.84 17.34 -15.81
CA LEU A 123 -2.18 16.77 -15.77
C LEU A 123 -2.32 15.51 -16.64
N ALA A 124 -1.53 15.38 -17.71
CA ALA A 124 -1.53 14.19 -18.55
C ALA A 124 -0.98 12.99 -17.77
N ARG A 125 0.17 13.19 -17.11
CA ARG A 125 0.79 12.17 -16.26
C ARG A 125 -0.08 11.80 -15.08
N ALA A 126 -0.63 12.79 -14.39
CA ALA A 126 -1.55 12.59 -13.27
C ALA A 126 -2.78 11.76 -13.68
N LYS A 127 -3.34 12.03 -14.87
CA LYS A 127 -4.44 11.23 -15.43
C LYS A 127 -4.04 9.78 -15.64
N THR A 128 -2.91 9.50 -16.30
CA THR A 128 -2.45 8.12 -16.54
C THR A 128 -2.26 7.34 -15.23
N LEU A 129 -1.66 7.96 -14.21
CA LEU A 129 -1.46 7.34 -12.90
C LEU A 129 -2.79 7.11 -12.17
N SER A 130 -3.71 8.07 -12.24
CA SER A 130 -5.06 7.94 -11.68
C SER A 130 -5.86 6.83 -12.37
N ASP A 131 -5.81 6.72 -13.70
CA ASP A 131 -6.49 5.65 -14.44
C ASP A 131 -5.91 4.28 -14.03
N ALA A 132 -4.58 4.16 -13.94
CA ALA A 132 -3.92 2.95 -13.48
C ALA A 132 -4.30 2.56 -12.04
N TRP A 133 -4.50 3.55 -11.16
CA TRP A 133 -5.01 3.32 -9.81
C TRP A 133 -6.43 2.74 -9.83
N HIS A 134 -7.34 3.29 -10.63
CA HIS A 134 -8.71 2.77 -10.76
C HIS A 134 -8.71 1.33 -11.31
N GLU A 135 -7.90 1.07 -12.33
CA GLU A 135 -7.74 -0.29 -12.87
C GLU A 135 -7.16 -1.26 -11.83
N ALA A 136 -6.20 -0.81 -11.03
CA ALA A 136 -5.63 -1.61 -9.94
C ALA A 136 -6.68 -1.97 -8.88
N VAL A 137 -7.52 -1.01 -8.46
CA VAL A 137 -8.64 -1.24 -7.53
C VAL A 137 -9.63 -2.27 -8.09
N ASN A 138 -10.02 -2.13 -9.35
CA ASN A 138 -10.92 -3.10 -9.99
C ASN A 138 -10.28 -4.49 -10.05
N THR A 139 -9.00 -4.58 -10.42
CA THR A 139 -8.26 -5.84 -10.50
C THR A 139 -8.17 -6.53 -9.13
N ILE A 140 -7.95 -5.78 -8.05
CA ILE A 140 -7.97 -6.30 -6.67
C ILE A 140 -9.35 -6.86 -6.33
N SER A 141 -10.41 -6.09 -6.61
CA SER A 141 -11.79 -6.52 -6.37
C SER A 141 -12.15 -7.79 -7.14
N ASP A 142 -11.74 -7.89 -8.41
CA ASP A 142 -11.98 -9.07 -9.26
C ASP A 142 -11.21 -10.29 -8.75
N ALA A 143 -9.95 -10.10 -8.34
CA ALA A 143 -9.13 -11.17 -7.77
C ALA A 143 -9.75 -11.76 -6.51
N GLU A 144 -10.31 -10.92 -5.64
CA GLU A 144 -11.03 -11.36 -4.44
C GLU A 144 -12.39 -12.00 -4.78
N THR A 145 -13.16 -11.37 -5.66
CA THR A 145 -14.52 -11.81 -6.02
C THR A 145 -14.53 -13.16 -6.73
N TYR A 146 -13.59 -13.37 -7.65
CA TYR A 146 -13.49 -14.58 -8.45
C TYR A 146 -12.45 -15.57 -7.92
N ASN A 147 -11.84 -15.29 -6.76
CA ASN A 147 -10.78 -16.10 -6.16
C ASN A 147 -9.66 -16.44 -7.17
N LEU A 148 -9.18 -15.41 -7.88
CA LEU A 148 -8.15 -15.55 -8.91
C LEU A 148 -6.79 -15.87 -8.30
N ASP A 149 -5.87 -16.36 -9.14
CA ASP A 149 -4.51 -16.69 -8.72
C ASP A 149 -3.76 -15.44 -8.22
N LYS A 150 -3.45 -15.43 -6.91
CA LYS A 150 -2.81 -14.29 -6.23
C LYS A 150 -1.41 -14.01 -6.75
N LYS A 151 -0.68 -15.03 -7.17
CA LYS A 151 0.68 -14.87 -7.68
C LYS A 151 0.66 -14.16 -9.02
N GLN A 152 -0.21 -14.59 -9.91
CA GLN A 152 -0.44 -13.94 -11.20
C GLN A 152 -0.93 -12.50 -11.04
N HIS A 153 -1.84 -12.26 -10.08
CA HIS A 153 -2.28 -10.92 -9.72
C HIS A 153 -1.09 -10.04 -9.28
N ALA A 154 -0.28 -10.51 -8.34
CA ALA A 154 0.86 -9.75 -7.82
C ALA A 154 1.88 -9.41 -8.92
N LEU A 155 2.21 -10.37 -9.80
CA LEU A 155 3.08 -10.14 -10.95
C LEU A 155 2.50 -9.09 -11.92
N THR A 156 1.21 -9.19 -12.23
CA THR A 156 0.52 -8.25 -13.12
C THR A 156 0.49 -6.84 -12.52
N MET A 157 0.30 -6.74 -11.20
CA MET A 157 0.34 -5.46 -10.48
C MET A 157 1.73 -4.83 -10.52
N ILE A 158 2.80 -5.62 -10.31
CA ILE A 158 4.19 -5.14 -10.41
C ILE A 158 4.51 -4.65 -11.82
N ASP A 159 4.09 -5.39 -12.85
CA ASP A 159 4.30 -5.00 -14.24
C ASP A 159 3.57 -3.69 -14.57
N ARG A 160 2.30 -3.58 -14.16
CA ARG A 160 1.49 -2.37 -14.29
C ARG A 160 2.19 -1.17 -13.64
N LEU A 161 2.63 -1.30 -12.39
CA LEU A 161 3.37 -0.26 -11.68
C LEU A 161 4.62 0.15 -12.45
N ASN A 162 5.44 -0.80 -12.88
CA ASN A 162 6.66 -0.50 -13.63
C ASN A 162 6.39 0.20 -14.96
N SER A 163 5.37 -0.25 -15.69
CA SER A 163 4.97 0.34 -16.97
C SER A 163 4.56 1.80 -16.77
N VAL A 164 3.66 2.06 -15.83
CA VAL A 164 3.18 3.43 -15.63
C VAL A 164 4.26 4.29 -15.00
N MET A 165 5.00 3.86 -13.98
CA MET A 165 5.97 4.70 -13.26
C MET A 165 7.15 5.17 -14.11
N ARG A 166 7.43 4.50 -15.24
CA ARG A 166 8.54 4.84 -16.14
C ARG A 166 8.16 5.77 -17.29
N MET A 167 6.88 6.00 -17.53
CA MET A 167 6.38 7.00 -18.48
C MET A 167 6.58 8.41 -17.93
#